data_AF-D6Z1B4-F1
#
_entry.id   AF-D6Z1B4-F1
#
_cell.length_a   1.000
_cell.length_b   1.000
_cell.length_c   1.000
_cell.angle_alpha   90.00
_cell.angle_beta   90.00
_cell.angle_gamma   90.00
#
_symmetry.space_group_name_H-M   'P 1'
#
loop_
_entity.id
_entity.type
_entity.pdbx_description
1 polymer ?
#
loop_
_entity_poly.entity_id
_entity_poly.type
_entity_poly.pdbx_seq_one_letter_code
_entity_poly.pdbx_strand_id
1 'polypeptide(L)'
;MADKLAEHIREALPQSLAQLRQAIDDNNPREMSRQAHALKSPLATFGALGAFRLAREMELRGEAGDMSRSLALLVTLEGETQRIIDFFNDPDWRDQV
;
A
#
# COMPACT_ATOMS: atom_id res chain seq x y z
N MET A 1 7.39 10.52 17.95
CA MET A 1 6.25 9.89 17.24
C MET A 1 6.54 9.70 15.75
N ALA A 2 7.11 10.71 15.08
CA ALA A 2 7.39 10.66 13.65
C ALA A 2 8.46 9.61 13.24
N ASP A 3 9.47 9.33 14.07
CA ASP A 3 10.50 8.31 13.76
C ASP A 3 9.95 6.87 13.69
N LYS A 4 9.06 6.51 14.62
CA LYS A 4 8.37 5.21 14.61
C LYS A 4 7.50 5.04 13.36
N LEU A 5 6.95 6.14 12.87
CA LEU A 5 6.16 6.16 11.65
C LEU A 5 7.04 5.89 10.42
N ALA A 6 8.18 6.59 10.33
CA ALA A 6 9.16 6.43 9.26
C ALA A 6 9.80 5.03 9.25
N GLU A 7 10.03 4.43 10.41
CA GLU A 7 10.50 3.04 10.54
C GLU A 7 9.44 2.04 10.02
N HIS A 8 8.18 2.21 10.44
CA HIS A 8 7.08 1.36 9.98
C HIS A 8 6.88 1.46 8.45
N ILE A 9 7.04 2.66 7.87
CA ILE A 9 6.98 2.86 6.41
C ILE A 9 8.09 2.09 5.70
N ARG A 10 9.33 2.15 6.22
CA ARG A 10 10.48 1.54 5.55
C ARG A 10 10.46 0.01 5.60
N GLU A 11 9.92 -0.57 6.67
CA GLU A 11 9.97 -2.02 6.87
C GLU A 11 8.65 -2.72 6.54
N ALA A 12 7.53 -2.20 7.03
CA ALA A 12 6.25 -2.90 6.95
C ALA A 12 5.55 -2.66 5.61
N LEU A 13 5.62 -1.45 5.04
CA LEU A 13 4.91 -1.12 3.81
C LEU A 13 5.40 -1.96 2.60
N PRO A 14 6.72 -2.13 2.35
CA PRO A 14 7.20 -3.02 1.29
C PRO A 14 6.75 -4.47 1.48
N GLN A 15 6.74 -4.96 2.72
CA GLN A 15 6.31 -6.32 3.02
C GLN A 15 4.82 -6.51 2.73
N SER A 16 3.96 -5.55 3.11
CA SER A 16 2.53 -5.60 2.80
C SER A 16 2.26 -5.52 1.29
N LEU A 17 3.02 -4.72 0.53
CA LEU A 17 2.92 -4.67 -0.93
C LEU A 17 3.33 -6.01 -1.57
N ALA A 18 4.40 -6.64 -1.07
CA ALA A 18 4.82 -7.95 -1.55
C ALA A 18 3.76 -9.04 -1.27
N GLN A 19 3.09 -9.01 -0.11
CA GLN A 19 1.98 -9.92 0.19
C GLN A 19 0.77 -9.70 -0.72
N LEU A 20 0.44 -8.44 -1.01
CA LEU A 20 -0.63 -8.10 -1.95
C LEU A 20 -0.29 -8.57 -3.39
N ARG A 21 0.97 -8.43 -3.81
CA ARG A 21 1.48 -8.96 -5.08
C ARG A 21 1.33 -10.47 -5.17
N GLN A 22 1.77 -11.18 -4.13
CA GLN A 22 1.63 -12.62 -4.07
C GLN A 22 0.16 -13.06 -4.19
N ALA A 23 -0.76 -12.37 -3.51
CA ALA A 23 -2.19 -12.67 -3.62
C ALA A 23 -2.75 -12.49 -5.04
N ILE A 24 -2.22 -11.52 -5.80
CA ILE A 24 -2.58 -11.30 -7.20
C ILE A 24 -2.00 -12.40 -8.09
N ASP A 25 -0.73 -12.74 -7.90
CA ASP A 25 -0.03 -13.77 -8.67
C ASP A 25 -0.64 -15.15 -8.44
N ASP A 26 -1.10 -15.43 -7.22
CA ASP A 26 -1.83 -16.66 -6.84
C ASP A 26 -3.32 -16.64 -7.29
N ASN A 27 -3.78 -15.56 -7.94
CA ASN A 27 -5.17 -15.35 -8.34
C ASN A 27 -6.16 -15.56 -7.17
N ASN A 28 -5.82 -15.03 -5.99
CA ASN A 28 -6.56 -15.23 -4.75
C ASN A 28 -7.31 -13.93 -4.35
N PRO A 29 -8.56 -13.74 -4.79
CA PRO A 29 -9.32 -12.51 -4.53
C PRO A 29 -9.59 -12.25 -3.04
N ARG A 30 -9.75 -13.31 -2.24
CA ARG A 30 -9.96 -13.18 -0.78
C ARG A 30 -8.70 -12.65 -0.10
N GLU A 31 -7.54 -13.19 -0.46
CA GLU A 31 -6.28 -12.73 0.10
C GLU A 31 -5.93 -11.32 -0.40
N MET A 32 -6.20 -11.01 -1.67
CA MET A 32 -6.06 -9.64 -2.20
C MET A 32 -6.91 -8.66 -1.38
N SER A 33 -8.18 -9.01 -1.13
CA SER A 33 -9.08 -8.18 -0.32
C SER A 33 -8.53 -7.96 1.09
N ARG A 34 -8.11 -9.03 1.77
CA ARG A 34 -7.57 -8.96 3.13
C ARG A 34 -6.31 -8.10 3.22
N GLN A 35 -5.40 -8.26 2.27
CA GLN A 35 -4.15 -7.50 2.23
C GLN A 35 -4.40 -6.02 1.91
N ALA A 36 -5.25 -5.75 0.93
CA ALA A 36 -5.67 -4.40 0.58
C ALA A 36 -6.38 -3.70 1.76
N HIS A 37 -7.21 -4.43 2.52
CA HIS A 37 -7.85 -3.92 3.72
C HIS A 37 -6.82 -3.46 4.77
N ALA A 38 -5.85 -4.32 5.08
CA ALA A 38 -4.81 -4.04 6.07
C ALA A 38 -3.95 -2.83 5.69
N LEU A 39 -3.68 -2.64 4.39
CA LEU A 39 -2.91 -1.51 3.84
C LEU A 39 -3.60 -0.15 4.02
N LYS A 40 -4.93 -0.08 4.12
CA LYS A 40 -5.63 1.22 4.25
C LYS A 40 -5.24 1.99 5.50
N SER A 41 -5.05 1.31 6.63
CA SER A 41 -4.75 1.95 7.92
C SER A 41 -3.42 2.72 7.92
N PRO A 42 -2.27 2.11 7.54
CA PRO A 42 -1.02 2.86 7.43
C PRO A 42 -1.12 3.97 6.37
N LEU A 43 -1.75 3.73 5.21
CA LEU A 43 -1.90 4.75 4.16
C LEU A 43 -2.73 5.95 4.61
N ALA A 44 -3.80 5.74 5.38
CA ALA A 44 -4.58 6.82 5.99
C ALA A 44 -3.76 7.61 7.01
N THR A 45 -2.94 6.91 7.80
CA THR A 45 -2.07 7.51 8.83
C THR A 45 -1.02 8.43 8.20
N PHE A 46 -0.53 8.11 7.00
CA PHE A 46 0.47 8.91 6.28
C PHE A 46 -0.15 10.02 5.43
N GLY A 47 -1.48 10.18 5.43
CA GLY A 47 -2.17 11.14 4.56
C GLY A 47 -2.13 10.77 3.07
N ALA A 48 -1.78 9.51 2.75
CA ALA A 48 -1.62 9.01 1.39
C ALA A 48 -2.97 8.67 0.74
N LEU A 49 -3.82 9.69 0.57
CA LEU A 49 -5.20 9.52 0.11
C LEU A 49 -5.30 8.85 -1.27
N GLY A 50 -4.31 9.04 -2.15
CA GLY A 50 -4.21 8.36 -3.45
C GLY A 50 -4.07 6.85 -3.28
N ALA A 51 -3.01 6.42 -2.59
CA ALA A 51 -2.76 5.03 -2.26
C ALA A 51 -3.91 4.38 -1.46
N PHE A 52 -4.50 5.11 -0.50
CA PHE A 52 -5.66 4.65 0.26
C PHE A 52 -6.84 4.29 -0.65
N ARG A 53 -7.16 5.14 -1.63
CA ARG A 53 -8.27 4.90 -2.57
C ARG A 53 -7.99 3.68 -3.46
N LEU A 54 -6.74 3.50 -3.90
CA LEU A 54 -6.34 2.32 -4.68
C LEU A 54 -6.45 1.04 -3.85
N ALA A 55 -5.96 1.03 -2.61
CA ALA A 55 -6.12 -0.11 -1.70
C ALA A 55 -7.61 -0.43 -1.44
N ARG A 56 -8.44 0.60 -1.23
CA ARG A 56 -9.90 0.41 -1.09
C ARG A 56 -10.55 -0.15 -2.36
N GLU A 57 -10.12 0.27 -3.55
CA GLU A 57 -10.64 -0.30 -4.80
C GLU A 57 -10.27 -1.77 -4.94
N MET A 58 -9.01 -2.13 -4.65
CA MET A 58 -8.55 -3.52 -4.69
C MET A 58 -9.29 -4.40 -3.66
N GLU A 59 -9.56 -3.87 -2.46
CA GLU A 59 -10.37 -4.55 -1.44
C GLU A 59 -11.76 -4.91 -1.98
N LEU A 60 -12.49 -3.92 -2.51
CA LEU A 60 -13.86 -4.11 -3.03
C LEU A 60 -13.90 -5.07 -4.22
N ARG A 61 -12.90 -5.00 -5.10
CA ARG A 61 -12.77 -5.95 -6.23
C ARG A 61 -12.50 -7.36 -5.74
N GLY A 62 -11.62 -7.52 -4.74
CA GLY A 62 -11.35 -8.82 -4.13
C GLY A 62 -12.57 -9.40 -3.42
N GLU A 63 -13.37 -8.56 -2.74
CA GLU A 63 -14.66 -8.97 -2.16
C GLU A 63 -15.64 -9.44 -3.24
N ALA A 64 -15.64 -8.77 -4.40
CA ALA A 64 -16.47 -9.14 -5.55
C ALA A 64 -15.93 -10.35 -6.35
N GLY A 65 -14.74 -10.88 -6.00
CA GLY A 65 -14.08 -11.94 -6.77
C GLY A 65 -13.52 -11.47 -8.12
N ASP A 66 -13.43 -10.16 -8.35
CA ASP A 66 -12.92 -9.57 -9.58
C ASP A 66 -11.40 -9.37 -9.48
N MET A 67 -10.65 -10.21 -10.20
CA MET A 67 -9.19 -10.09 -10.34
C MET A 67 -8.78 -9.30 -11.59
N SER A 68 -9.74 -8.76 -12.34
CA SER A 68 -9.45 -7.97 -13.52
C SER A 68 -8.72 -6.69 -13.13
N ARG A 69 -7.66 -6.37 -13.87
CA ARG A 69 -6.82 -5.18 -13.66
C ARG A 69 -6.12 -5.12 -12.29
N SER A 70 -6.17 -6.15 -11.45
CA SER A 70 -5.52 -6.15 -10.13
C SER A 70 -4.03 -5.84 -10.22
N LEU A 71 -3.33 -6.38 -11.22
CA LEU A 71 -1.91 -6.06 -11.46
C LEU A 71 -1.69 -4.58 -11.81
N ALA A 72 -2.56 -3.96 -12.62
CA ALA A 72 -2.43 -2.56 -12.99
C ALA A 72 -2.71 -1.63 -11.79
N LEU A 73 -3.69 -1.98 -10.96
CA LEU A 73 -3.98 -1.28 -9.72
C LEU A 73 -2.80 -1.40 -8.74
N LEU A 74 -2.20 -2.59 -8.62
CA LEU A 74 -1.04 -2.82 -7.79
C LEU A 74 0.16 -1.98 -8.25
N VAL A 75 0.49 -1.96 -9.54
CA VAL A 75 1.59 -1.13 -10.07
C VAL A 75 1.36 0.36 -9.77
N THR A 76 0.12 0.81 -9.86
CA THR A 76 -0.23 2.20 -9.50
C THR A 76 -0.04 2.45 -8.00
N LEU A 77 -0.48 1.51 -7.15
CA LEU A 77 -0.33 1.58 -5.70
C LEU A 77 1.16 1.58 -5.29
N GLU A 78 1.97 0.72 -5.91
CA GLU A 78 3.43 0.67 -5.71
C GLU A 78 4.07 2.01 -6.08
N GLY A 79 3.67 2.64 -7.17
CA GLY A 79 4.17 3.98 -7.55
C GLY A 79 3.78 5.08 -6.55
N GLU A 80 2.54 5.08 -6.04
CA GLU A 80 2.11 6.02 -5.00
C GLU A 80 2.86 5.82 -3.69
N THR A 81 3.08 4.57 -3.30
CA THR A 81 3.75 4.22 -2.05
C THR A 81 5.26 4.43 -2.11
N GLN A 82 5.88 4.22 -3.27
CA GLN A 82 7.31 4.49 -3.46
C GLN A 82 7.64 5.96 -3.20
N ARG A 83 6.79 6.89 -3.64
CA ARG A 83 6.98 8.33 -3.37
C ARG A 83 6.99 8.66 -1.88
N ILE A 84 6.21 7.94 -1.08
CA ILE A 84 6.16 8.09 0.38
C ILE A 84 7.44 7.51 1.00
N ILE A 85 7.85 6.33 0.56
CA ILE A 85 9.07 5.67 1.03
C ILE A 85 10.29 6.55 0.74
N ASP A 86 10.39 7.09 -0.47
CA ASP A 86 11.49 7.97 -0.88
C ASP A 86 11.54 9.24 -0.02
N PHE A 87 10.38 9.85 0.27
CA PHE A 87 10.29 11.00 1.15
C PHE A 87 10.84 10.71 2.56
N PHE A 88 10.49 9.57 3.16
CA PHE A 88 10.98 9.20 4.50
C PHE A 88 12.39 8.58 4.52
N ASN A 89 12.95 8.25 3.36
CA ASN A 89 14.35 7.82 3.21
C ASN A 89 15.32 9.00 3.09
N ASP A 90 14.85 10.18 2.68
CA ASP A 90 15.65 11.40 2.64
C ASP A 90 16.05 11.82 4.07
N PRO A 91 17.35 11.88 4.44
CA PRO A 91 17.77 12.25 5.80
C PRO A 91 17.22 13.60 6.29
N ASP A 92 16.93 14.51 5.35
CA ASP A 92 16.48 15.87 5.59
C ASP A 92 14.95 15.97 5.60
N TRP A 93 14.22 14.84 5.56
CA TRP A 93 12.75 14.82 5.59
C TRP A 93 12.18 15.60 6.78
N ARG A 94 12.91 15.63 7.90
CA ARG A 94 12.51 16.35 9.13
C ARG A 94 12.47 17.86 8.94
N ASP A 95 13.23 18.42 7.99
CA ASP A 95 13.27 19.85 7.71
C ASP A 95 12.21 20.26 6.67
N GLN A 96 11.46 19.30 6.12
CA GLN A 96 10.43 19.49 5.09
C GLN A 96 8.99 19.32 5.60
N VAL A 97 8.79 19.05 6.91
CA VAL A 97 7.50 18.90 7.61
C VAL A 97 7.38 19.85 8.79
#